data_AF-A0A7K2XGV8-F1
#
_entry.id   AF-A0A7K2XGV8-F1
#
_cell.length_a   1.000
_cell.length_b   1.000
_cell.length_c   1.000
_cell.angle_alpha   90.00
_cell.angle_beta   90.00
_cell.angle_gamma   90.00
#
_symmetry.space_group_name_H-M   'P 1'
#
loop_
_entity.id
_entity.type
_entity.pdbx_description
1 polymer ?
#
loop_
_entity_poly.entity_id
_entity_poly.type
_entity_poly.pdbx_seq_one_letter_code
_entity_poly.pdbx_strand_id
1 'polypeptide(L)'
;TVVLNTVSGATTLALWPAAVRPAATLTVANTDDWLTAIAAGRGAGVSSASTAALHPYPGVVYRPLPDAPPLPVVLAWRDAFPHPATEALAALAREIVAETRTAS
;
A
#
# COMPACT_ATOMS: atom_id res chain seq x y z
N THR A 1 18.87 2.68 0.89
CA THR A 1 18.08 1.95 1.90
C THR A 1 16.61 2.04 1.58
N VAL A 2 15.88 0.93 1.67
CA VAL A 2 14.41 0.93 1.55
C VAL A 2 13.77 0.84 2.93
N VAL A 3 12.79 1.69 3.20
CA VAL A 3 12.01 1.69 4.45
C VAL A 3 10.81 0.77 4.27
N LEU A 4 10.67 -0.22 5.16
CA LEU A 4 9.63 -1.26 5.10
C LEU A 4 8.74 -1.16 6.33
N ASN A 5 7.44 -0.98 6.13
CA ASN A 5 6.46 -1.23 7.17
C ASN A 5 6.12 -2.72 7.15
N THR A 6 6.61 -3.47 8.15
CA THR A 6 6.48 -4.93 8.19
C THR A 6 5.16 -5.42 8.79
N VAL A 7 4.30 -4.52 9.26
CA VAL A 7 3.04 -4.85 9.94
C VAL A 7 1.84 -4.57 9.03
N SER A 8 1.75 -3.36 8.47
CA SER A 8 0.63 -2.94 7.61
C SER A 8 1.04 -2.55 6.20
N GLY A 9 2.33 -2.64 5.87
CA GLY A 9 2.83 -2.37 4.53
C GLY A 9 2.72 -3.57 3.60
N ALA A 10 2.58 -3.31 2.30
CA ALA A 10 2.59 -4.34 1.27
C ALA A 10 3.98 -4.59 0.66
N THR A 11 4.94 -3.69 0.93
CA THR A 11 6.26 -3.73 0.31
C THR A 11 7.16 -4.75 1.01
N THR A 12 7.67 -5.72 0.24
CA THR A 12 8.63 -6.73 0.73
C THR A 12 9.80 -6.85 -0.22
N LEU A 13 10.95 -7.36 0.25
CA LEU A 13 12.13 -7.60 -0.60
C LEU A 13 11.87 -8.59 -1.75
N ALA A 14 10.79 -9.38 -1.68
CA ALA A 14 10.38 -10.28 -2.75
C ALA A 14 9.86 -9.55 -4.00
N LEU A 15 9.50 -8.26 -3.88
CA LEU A 15 9.08 -7.43 -5.02
C LEU A 15 10.25 -7.07 -5.96
N TRP A 16 11.49 -7.30 -5.54
CA TRP A 16 12.67 -7.07 -6.37
C TRP A 16 13.27 -8.41 -6.83
N PRO A 17 13.63 -8.52 -8.12
CA PRO A 17 14.51 -9.59 -8.58
C PRO A 17 15.80 -9.63 -7.74
N ALA A 18 16.31 -10.82 -7.45
CA ALA A 18 17.44 -11.00 -6.54
C ALA A 18 18.66 -10.13 -6.91
N ALA A 19 18.93 -9.96 -8.21
CA ALA A 19 20.05 -9.18 -8.72
C ALA A 19 19.95 -7.66 -8.46
N VAL A 20 18.76 -7.13 -8.18
CA VAL A 20 18.51 -5.68 -8.00
C VAL A 20 17.80 -5.39 -6.67
N ARG A 21 17.89 -6.30 -5.70
CA ARG A 21 17.35 -6.08 -4.36
C ARG A 21 18.07 -4.92 -3.67
N PRO A 22 17.35 -4.13 -2.85
CA PRO A 22 17.97 -3.13 -2.00
C PRO A 22 19.06 -3.75 -1.11
N ALA A 23 20.25 -3.15 -1.09
CA ALA A 23 21.37 -3.60 -0.27
C ALA A 23 21.16 -3.40 1.24
N ALA A 24 20.21 -2.53 1.63
CA ALA A 24 19.90 -2.24 3.02
C ALA A 24 18.42 -1.91 3.20
N THR A 25 17.86 -2.33 4.33
CA THR A 25 16.48 -2.07 4.75
C THR A 25 16.42 -1.41 6.11
N LEU A 26 15.41 -0.57 6.32
CA LEU A 26 15.03 -0.04 7.64
C LEU A 26 13.57 -0.42 7.89
N THR A 27 13.28 -1.08 9.01
CA THR A 27 11.94 -1.58 9.32
C THR A 27 11.23 -0.68 10.33
N VAL A 28 9.93 -0.48 10.13
CA VAL A 28 9.02 0.23 11.03
C VAL A 28 7.72 -0.55 11.18
N ALA A 29 6.91 -0.19 12.17
CA ALA A 29 5.69 -0.94 12.53
C ALA A 29 4.39 -0.28 12.06
N ASN A 30 4.43 0.93 11.50
CA ASN A 30 3.25 1.66 11.06
C ASN A 30 3.59 2.68 9.95
N THR A 31 2.55 3.30 9.39
CA THR A 31 2.65 4.26 8.28
C THR A 31 3.28 5.60 8.70
N ASP A 32 3.02 6.08 9.92
CA ASP A 32 3.51 7.38 10.37
C ASP A 32 5.02 7.37 10.61
N ASP A 33 5.54 6.31 11.23
CA ASP A 33 6.98 6.09 11.39
C ASP A 33 7.66 5.89 10.03
N TRP A 34 6.97 5.24 9.10
CA TRP A 34 7.45 5.06 7.73
C TRP A 34 7.61 6.41 7.01
N LEU A 35 6.60 7.28 7.09
CA LEU A 35 6.63 8.63 6.51
C LEU A 35 7.69 9.51 7.19
N THR A 36 7.76 9.46 8.53
CA THR A 36 8.73 10.22 9.33
C THR A 36 10.16 9.83 8.96
N ALA A 37 10.44 8.53 8.81
CA ALA A 37 11.77 8.05 8.40
C ALA A 37 12.16 8.53 6.99
N ILE A 38 11.21 8.55 6.04
CA ILE A 38 11.46 9.05 4.68
C ILE A 38 11.70 10.57 4.70
N ALA A 39 10.87 11.34 5.41
CA ALA A 39 11.02 12.78 5.55
C ALA A 39 12.35 13.16 6.22
N ALA A 40 12.83 12.33 7.15
CA ALA A 40 14.15 12.47 7.78
C ALA A 40 15.32 12.01 6.90
N GLY A 41 15.08 11.66 5.62
CA GLY A 41 16.12 11.25 4.67
C GLY A 41 16.74 9.88 4.97
N ARG A 42 16.10 9.02 5.77
CA ARG A 42 16.65 7.71 6.17
C ARG A 42 16.53 6.64 5.08
N GLY A 43 15.78 6.93 4.03
CA GLY A 43 15.61 6.04 2.88
C GLY A 43 14.41 6.45 2.03
N ALA A 44 14.07 5.60 1.07
CA ALA A 44 12.84 5.71 0.28
C ALA A 44 11.94 4.51 0.58
N GLY A 45 10.65 4.62 0.27
CA GLY A 45 9.72 3.51 0.37
C GLY A 45 8.80 3.44 -0.82
N VAL A 46 8.12 2.31 -0.94
CA VAL A 46 7.06 2.08 -1.93
C VAL A 46 5.78 1.77 -1.15
N SER A 47 4.66 2.32 -1.61
CA SER A 47 3.33 2.05 -1.06
C SER A 47 2.28 2.19 -2.17
N SER A 48 1.02 1.91 -1.84
CA SER A 48 -0.10 2.20 -2.72
C SER A 48 -0.30 3.70 -2.93
N ALA A 49 -0.96 4.08 -4.03
CA ALA A 49 -1.36 5.46 -4.27
C ALA A 49 -2.25 6.02 -3.16
N SER A 50 -3.02 5.16 -2.47
CA SER A 50 -3.88 5.55 -1.36
C SER A 50 -3.09 6.13 -0.17
N THR A 51 -1.85 5.71 0.06
CA THR A 51 -1.01 6.32 1.12
C THR A 51 -0.79 7.80 0.85
N ALA A 52 -0.47 8.17 -0.39
CA ALA A 52 -0.25 9.58 -0.76
C ALA A 52 -1.54 10.41 -0.62
N ALA A 53 -2.69 9.82 -0.94
CA ALA A 53 -3.99 10.49 -0.85
C ALA A 53 -4.50 10.63 0.60
N LEU A 54 -4.33 9.60 1.43
CA LEU A 54 -4.90 9.52 2.78
C LEU A 54 -3.94 10.02 3.87
N HIS A 55 -2.63 9.93 3.64
CA HIS A 55 -1.59 10.31 4.60
C HIS A 55 -0.54 11.24 3.94
N PRO A 56 -0.95 12.40 3.39
CA PRO A 56 0.00 13.37 2.87
C PRO A 56 0.93 13.83 3.99
N TYR A 57 2.24 13.88 3.74
CA TYR A 57 3.23 14.16 4.77
C TYR A 57 4.24 15.22 4.30
N PRO A 58 4.43 16.33 5.04
CA PRO A 58 5.40 17.36 4.69
C PRO A 58 6.83 16.81 4.57
N GLY A 59 7.53 17.19 3.50
CA GLY A 59 8.90 16.71 3.25
C GLY A 59 8.99 15.35 2.55
N VAL A 60 7.86 14.73 2.21
CA VAL A 60 7.82 13.52 1.36
C VAL A 60 7.34 13.88 -0.04
N VAL A 61 8.11 13.46 -1.05
CA VAL A 61 7.73 13.60 -2.46
C VAL A 61 7.21 12.27 -2.99
N TYR A 62 5.96 12.25 -3.44
CA TYR A 62 5.33 11.07 -4.03
C TYR A 62 5.54 11.03 -5.54
N ARG A 63 5.97 9.88 -6.06
CA ARG A 63 6.24 9.66 -7.49
C ARG A 63 5.57 8.38 -7.97
N PRO A 64 4.84 8.40 -9.09
CA PRO A 64 4.30 7.18 -9.69
C PRO A 64 5.41 6.19 -10.08
N LEU A 65 5.15 4.89 -9.92
CA LEU A 65 6.02 3.80 -10.35
C LEU A 65 5.35 3.08 -11.53
N PRO A 66 5.74 3.37 -12.79
CA PRO A 66 5.00 2.92 -13.97
C PRO A 66 5.09 1.40 -14.21
N ASP A 67 6.25 0.79 -13.91
CA ASP A 67 6.52 -0.63 -14.19
C ASP A 67 6.29 -1.54 -12.97
N ALA A 68 5.62 -1.04 -11.94
CA ALA A 68 5.30 -1.84 -10.76
C ALA A 68 4.09 -2.75 -11.04
N PRO A 69 4.09 -4.01 -10.57
CA PRO A 69 2.91 -4.85 -10.65
C PRO A 69 1.74 -4.21 -9.86
N PRO A 70 0.48 -4.39 -10.29
CA PRO A 70 -0.67 -3.88 -9.54
C PRO A 70 -0.69 -4.43 -8.12
N LEU A 71 -1.07 -3.58 -7.16
CA LEU A 71 -1.27 -4.00 -5.78
C LEU A 71 -2.71 -4.52 -5.61
N PRO A 72 -2.93 -5.84 -5.39
CA PRO A 72 -4.27 -6.37 -5.25
C PRO A 72 -4.92 -5.90 -3.95
N VAL A 73 -6.19 -5.50 -4.04
CA VAL A 73 -7.05 -5.20 -2.89
C VAL A 73 -8.15 -6.24 -2.84
N VAL A 74 -8.36 -6.82 -1.67
CA VAL A 74 -9.37 -7.86 -1.44
C VAL A 74 -10.31 -7.44 -0.31
N LEU A 75 -11.60 -7.73 -0.48
CA LEU A 75 -12.57 -7.69 0.60
C LEU A 75 -12.67 -9.11 1.17
N ALA A 76 -12.38 -9.26 2.47
CA ALA A 76 -12.35 -10.55 3.13
C ALA A 76 -13.28 -10.56 4.35
N TRP A 77 -13.95 -11.67 4.58
CA TRP A 77 -14.81 -11.92 5.74
C TRP A 77 -14.66 -13.38 6.18
N ARG A 78 -15.08 -13.68 7.41
CA ARG A 78 -15.10 -15.05 7.91
C ARG A 78 -16.25 -15.82 7.27
N ASP A 79 -15.98 -17.06 6.88
CA ASP A 79 -16.98 -17.97 6.32
C ASP A 79 -17.92 -18.53 7.40
N ALA A 80 -17.45 -18.58 8.66
CA ALA A 80 -18.28 -18.97 9.79
C ALA A 80 -19.25 -17.82 10.15
N PHE A 81 -20.52 -18.00 9.78
CA PHE A 81 -21.63 -17.07 10.02
C PHE A 81 -21.46 -15.72 9.32
N PRO A 82 -21.51 -15.66 7.97
CA PRO A 82 -21.47 -14.40 7.27
C PRO A 82 -22.69 -13.56 7.66
N HIS A 83 -22.48 -12.26 7.83
CA HIS A 83 -23.59 -11.33 8.03
C HIS A 83 -24.48 -11.36 6.77
N PRO A 84 -25.83 -11.35 6.88
CA PRO A 84 -26.71 -11.40 5.71
C PRO A 84 -26.43 -10.31 4.66
N ALA A 85 -25.87 -9.18 5.10
CA ALA A 85 -25.50 -8.06 4.23
C ALA A 85 -24.14 -8.18 3.52
N THR A 86 -23.36 -9.25 3.73
CA THR A 86 -22.01 -9.38 3.17
C THR A 86 -22.00 -9.33 1.64
N GLU A 87 -22.92 -10.02 0.97
CA GLU A 87 -23.01 -9.97 -0.50
C GLU A 87 -23.43 -8.58 -1.01
N ALA A 88 -24.36 -7.92 -0.30
CA ALA A 88 -24.77 -6.56 -0.63
C ALA A 88 -23.60 -5.57 -0.48
N LEU A 89 -22.81 -5.69 0.59
CA LEU A 89 -21.60 -4.90 0.79
C LEU A 89 -20.56 -5.16 -0.31
N ALA A 90 -20.34 -6.42 -0.68
CA ALA A 90 -19.41 -6.79 -1.75
C ALA A 90 -19.85 -6.24 -3.11
N ALA A 91 -21.16 -6.25 -3.41
CA ALA A 91 -21.70 -5.65 -4.62
C ALA A 91 -21.46 -4.14 -4.66
N LEU A 92 -21.80 -3.43 -3.59
CA LEU A 92 -21.60 -1.98 -3.48
C LEU A 92 -20.12 -1.58 -3.58
N ALA A 93 -19.24 -2.32 -2.92
CA ALA A 93 -17.80 -2.06 -3.00
C ALA A 93 -17.26 -2.20 -4.44
N ARG A 94 -17.76 -3.19 -5.21
CA ARG A 94 -17.38 -3.37 -6.62
C ARG A 94 -17.89 -2.24 -7.51
N GLU A 95 -19.10 -1.75 -7.25
CA GLU A 95 -19.70 -0.62 -7.97
C GLU A 95 -18.86 0.65 -7.79
N ILE A 96 -18.56 1.04 -6.55
CA ILE A 96 -17.74 2.23 -6.22
C ILE A 96 -16.35 2.17 -6.90
N VAL A 97 -15.72 0.99 -6.89
CA VAL A 97 -14.39 0.80 -7.52
C VAL A 97 -14.49 0.88 -9.05
N ALA A 98 -15.57 0.39 -9.66
CA ALA A 98 -15.78 0.47 -11.11
C ALA A 98 -16.01 1.93 -11.57
N GLU A 99 -16.77 2.72 -10.81
CA GLU A 99 -16.97 4.15 -11.08
C GLU A 99 -15.65 4.93 -11.01
N THR A 100 -14.85 4.67 -9.97
CA THR A 100 -13.56 5.34 -9.77
C THR A 100 -12.57 5.08 -10.91
N ARG A 101 -12.59 3.86 -11.48
CA ARG A 101 -11.74 3.51 -12.63
C ARG A 101 -12.17 4.21 -13.91
N THR A 102 -13.45 4.52 -14.06
CA THR A 102 -13.98 5.20 -15.27
C THR A 102 -13.69 6.71 -15.24
N ALA A 103 -13.41 7.27 -14.06
CA ALA A 103 -13.13 8.68 -13.86
C ALA A 103 -11.63 9.06 -13.87
N SER A 104 -10.72 8.07 -13.90
CA SER A 104 -9.25 8.26 -13.94
C SER A 104 -8.68 8.01 -15.34
#